data_AF-A0A6A6AIJ0-F1
#
_entry.id   AF-A0A6A6AIJ0-F1
#
_cell.length_a   1.000
_cell.length_b   1.000
_cell.length_c   1.000
_cell.angle_alpha   90.00
_cell.angle_beta   90.00
_cell.angle_gamma   90.00
#
_symmetry.space_group_name_H-M   'P 1'
#
loop_
_entity.id
_entity.type
_entity.pdbx_description
1 polymer ?
#
loop_
_entity_poly.entity_id
_entity_poly.type
_entity_poly.pdbx_seq_one_letter_code
_entity_poly.pdbx_strand_id
1 'polypeptide(L)'
;MLGNGRLEAQCFDGARRLAHIRGKLRKKVWINQGDIILLSLRDYQDEKGDVIMKYSADEARSLKAYGELPENAKINETDTYGDQGDEGIGFEFDEDRDDSDSDEETGGKKEIDIDDI
;
A
#
# COMPACT_ATOMS: atom_id res chain seq x y z
N MET A 1 -5.11 -19.17 -6.79
CA MET A 1 -4.52 -19.56 -5.48
C MET A 1 -5.09 -20.91 -5.07
N LEU A 2 -4.31 -21.75 -4.37
CA LEU A 2 -4.71 -23.11 -3.97
C LEU A 2 -5.01 -23.24 -2.46
N GLY A 3 -4.90 -22.17 -1.69
CA GLY A 3 -5.07 -22.18 -0.23
C GLY A 3 -3.81 -22.60 0.52
N ASN A 4 -3.82 -22.47 1.86
CA ASN A 4 -2.67 -22.73 2.75
C ASN A 4 -1.36 -22.04 2.30
N GLY A 5 -1.47 -20.83 1.73
CA GLY A 5 -0.37 -20.06 1.13
C GLY A 5 0.46 -20.83 0.09
N ARG A 6 -0.23 -21.65 -0.71
CA ARG A 6 0.28 -22.23 -1.95
C ARG A 6 -0.38 -21.52 -3.12
N LEU A 7 0.40 -21.30 -4.16
CA LEU A 7 -0.07 -20.78 -5.43
C LEU A 7 0.44 -21.64 -6.57
N GLU A 8 -0.28 -21.59 -7.68
CA GLU A 8 0.17 -22.15 -8.93
C GLU A 8 0.84 -21.03 -9.72
N ALA A 9 2.07 -21.25 -10.15
CA ALA A 9 2.82 -20.31 -10.95
C ALA A 9 3.01 -20.86 -12.36
N GLN A 10 2.72 -20.01 -13.35
CA GLN A 10 3.04 -20.28 -14.73
C GLN A 10 4.40 -19.63 -15.02
N CYS A 11 5.42 -20.47 -15.15
CA CYS A 11 6.77 -20.01 -15.44
C CYS A 11 6.93 -19.70 -16.92
N PHE A 12 7.89 -18.82 -17.24
CA PHE A 12 8.18 -18.41 -18.62
C PHE A 12 8.90 -19.49 -19.44
N ASP A 13 9.33 -20.58 -18.80
CA ASP A 13 9.77 -21.82 -19.46
C ASP A 13 8.60 -22.65 -20.03
N GLY A 14 7.34 -22.25 -19.75
CA GLY A 14 6.12 -22.94 -20.15
C GLY A 14 5.62 -23.98 -19.15
N ALA A 15 6.38 -24.26 -18.08
CA ALA A 15 5.98 -25.21 -17.05
C ALA A 15 5.05 -24.57 -16.01
N ARG A 16 4.11 -25.37 -15.50
CA ARG A 16 3.25 -24.99 -14.37
C ARG A 16 3.84 -25.61 -13.11
N ARG A 17 4.17 -24.78 -12.13
CA ARG A 17 4.84 -25.20 -10.89
C ARG A 17 4.01 -24.83 -9.68
N LEU A 18 4.06 -25.69 -8.66
CA LEU A 18 3.45 -25.44 -7.36
C LEU A 18 4.41 -24.66 -6.49
N ALA A 19 4.07 -23.40 -6.23
CA ALA A 19 4.89 -22.50 -5.44
C ALA A 19 4.37 -22.36 -4.02
N HIS A 20 5.29 -22.38 -3.05
CA HIS A 20 4.99 -22.11 -1.66
C HIS A 20 5.40 -20.69 -1.27
N ILE A 21 4.46 -19.92 -0.69
CA ILE A 21 4.73 -18.55 -0.28
C ILE A 21 5.57 -18.59 0.99
N ARG A 22 6.81 -18.07 0.89
CA ARG A 22 7.73 -17.96 2.03
C ARG A 22 7.05 -17.19 3.16
N GLY A 23 7.20 -17.70 4.39
CA GLY A 23 6.49 -17.14 5.56
C GLY A 23 6.73 -15.64 5.79
N LYS A 24 7.90 -15.12 5.39
CA LYS A 24 8.23 -13.69 5.45
C LYS A 24 7.29 -12.83 4.58
N LEU A 25 6.86 -13.35 3.43
CA LEU A 25 5.98 -12.62 2.49
C LEU A 25 4.52 -12.67 2.94
N ARG A 26 4.07 -13.77 3.54
CA ARG A 26 2.66 -13.94 3.95
C ARG A 26 2.08 -12.81 4.79
N LYS A 27 2.92 -12.10 5.56
CA LYS A 27 2.48 -10.99 6.42
C LYS A 27 2.70 -9.60 5.79
N LYS A 28 3.54 -9.50 4.75
CA LYS A 28 3.99 -8.22 4.21
C LYS A 28 3.45 -7.93 2.81
N VAL A 29 3.29 -8.97 2.01
CA VAL A 29 3.00 -8.84 0.58
C VAL A 29 1.85 -9.75 0.23
N TRP A 30 0.82 -9.15 -0.34
CA TRP A 30 -0.32 -9.85 -0.91
C TRP A 30 -0.01 -10.17 -2.36
N ILE A 31 -0.24 -11.43 -2.75
CA ILE A 31 0.03 -11.92 -4.11
C ILE A 31 -1.31 -12.29 -4.72
N ASN A 32 -1.64 -11.64 -5.83
CA ASN A 32 -2.86 -11.87 -6.60
C ASN A 32 -2.56 -12.58 -7.92
N GLN A 33 -3.61 -12.95 -8.63
CA GLN A 33 -3.46 -13.59 -9.93
C GLN A 33 -2.98 -12.57 -10.97
N GLY A 34 -1.90 -12.91 -11.68
CA GLY A 34 -1.30 -12.05 -12.71
C GLY A 34 -0.17 -11.15 -12.21
N ASP A 35 0.17 -11.23 -10.92
CA ASP A 35 1.39 -10.62 -10.38
C ASP A 35 2.62 -11.38 -10.90
N ILE A 36 3.70 -10.63 -11.15
CA ILE A 36 5.00 -11.19 -11.49
C ILE A 36 5.77 -11.48 -10.20
N ILE A 37 6.28 -12.71 -10.08
CA ILE A 37 6.96 -13.18 -8.88
C ILE A 37 8.29 -13.85 -9.24
N LEU A 38 9.24 -13.80 -8.31
CA LEU A 38 10.48 -14.56 -8.39
C LEU A 38 10.32 -15.90 -7.68
N LEU A 39 10.60 -16.98 -8.40
CA LEU A 39 10.55 -18.35 -7.90
C LEU A 39 11.95 -18.92 -7.71
N SER A 40 12.19 -19.50 -6.54
CA SER A 40 13.29 -20.42 -6.30
C SER A 40 12.86 -21.82 -6.70
N LEU A 41 13.57 -22.43 -7.64
CA LEU A 41 13.38 -23.84 -7.96
C LEU A 41 14.10 -24.71 -6.92
N ARG A 42 13.68 -25.97 -6.84
CA ARG A 42 14.33 -26.99 -6.00
C ARG A 42 15.05 -27.98 -6.89
N ASP A 43 16.32 -28.20 -6.60
CA ASP A 43 17.21 -29.06 -7.39
C ASP A 43 16.69 -30.50 -7.54
N TYR A 44 15.91 -30.97 -6.57
CA TYR A 44 15.40 -32.33 -6.50
C TYR A 44 13.95 -32.49 -6.97
N GLN A 45 13.20 -31.39 -7.17
CA GLN A 45 11.80 -31.45 -7.59
C GLN A 45 11.42 -30.19 -8.38
N ASP A 46 11.55 -30.26 -9.69
CA ASP A 46 11.34 -29.12 -10.60
C ASP A 46 9.86 -28.64 -10.61
N GLU A 47 8.90 -29.54 -10.35
CA GLU A 47 7.48 -29.21 -10.23
C GLU A 47 7.14 -28.28 -9.05
N LYS A 48 8.07 -28.12 -8.10
CA LYS A 48 7.85 -27.33 -6.88
C LYS A 48 8.90 -26.23 -6.74
N GLY A 49 8.45 -25.11 -6.19
CA GLY A 49 9.32 -23.99 -5.88
C GLY A 49 8.85 -23.21 -4.66
N ASP A 50 9.66 -22.25 -4.26
CA ASP A 50 9.37 -21.33 -3.18
C ASP A 50 9.40 -19.89 -3.71
N VAL A 51 8.40 -19.08 -3.32
CA VAL A 51 8.31 -17.68 -3.74
C VAL A 51 9.29 -16.84 -2.92
N ILE A 52 10.21 -16.15 -3.59
CA ILE A 52 11.21 -15.30 -2.95
C ILE A 52 10.69 -13.86 -2.79
N MET A 53 10.18 -13.27 -3.87
CA MET A 53 9.71 -11.87 -3.91
C MET A 53 8.60 -11.69 -4.96
N LYS A 54 7.77 -10.66 -4.76
CA LYS A 54 6.82 -10.13 -5.76
C LYS A 54 7.47 -8.90 -6.39
N TYR A 55 7.34 -8.75 -7.70
CA TYR A 55 7.68 -7.54 -8.43
C TYR A 55 6.44 -6.65 -8.57
N SER A 56 6.63 -5.34 -8.45
CA SER A 56 5.62 -4.36 -8.83
C SER A 56 5.41 -4.37 -10.35
N ALA A 57 4.28 -3.85 -10.81
CA ALA A 57 4.00 -3.65 -12.24
C ALA A 57 5.10 -2.83 -12.93
N ASP A 58 5.65 -1.81 -12.25
CA ASP A 58 6.71 -0.96 -12.81
C ASP A 58 8.05 -1.71 -12.95
N GLU A 59 8.39 -2.53 -11.95
CA GLU A 59 9.57 -3.38 -11.99
C GLU A 59 9.44 -4.45 -13.08
N ALA A 60 8.24 -5.01 -13.26
CA ALA A 60 7.95 -5.95 -14.33
C ALA A 60 8.11 -5.31 -15.72
N ARG A 61 7.70 -4.05 -15.92
CA ARG A 61 7.96 -3.32 -17.17
C ARG A 61 9.44 -3.09 -17.40
N SER A 62 10.19 -2.80 -16.33
CA SER A 62 11.64 -2.63 -16.39
C SER A 62 12.32 -3.95 -16.79
N LEU A 63 11.94 -5.08 -16.19
CA LEU A 63 12.43 -6.41 -16.55
C LEU A 63 12.14 -6.77 -18.02
N LYS A 64 10.98 -6.34 -18.53
CA LYS A 64 10.66 -6.47 -19.95
C LYS A 64 11.60 -5.64 -20.83
N ALA A 65 11.89 -4.41 -20.44
CA ALA A 65 12.82 -3.54 -21.16
C ALA A 65 14.26 -4.07 -21.16
N TYR A 66 14.67 -4.78 -20.10
CA TYR A 66 15.97 -5.46 -20.03
C TYR A 66 16.04 -6.75 -20.86
N GLY A 67 14.91 -7.26 -21.36
CA GLY A 67 14.85 -8.49 -22.14
C GLY A 67 14.91 -9.78 -21.30
N GLU A 68 14.77 -9.67 -19.98
CA GLU A 68 14.71 -10.82 -19.05
C GLU A 68 13.35 -11.54 -19.13
N LEU A 69 12.32 -10.84 -19.59
CA LEU A 69 10.98 -11.38 -19.78
C LEU A 69 10.59 -11.36 -21.26
N PRO A 70 9.95 -12.41 -21.77
CA PRO A 70 9.47 -12.44 -23.14
C PRO A 70 8.39 -11.36 -23.37
N GLU A 71 8.35 -10.78 -24.58
CA GLU A 71 7.49 -9.63 -24.88
C GLU A 71 5.98 -9.90 -24.72
N ASN A 72 5.60 -11.18 -24.75
CA ASN A 72 4.24 -11.67 -24.58
C ASN A 72 3.79 -11.76 -23.12
N ALA A 73 4.64 -11.40 -22.15
CA ALA A 73 4.27 -11.38 -20.73
C ALA A 73 3.12 -10.39 -20.50
N LYS A 74 1.96 -10.91 -20.09
CA LYS A 74 0.81 -10.10 -19.68
C LYS A 74 1.06 -9.55 -18.28
N ILE A 75 1.46 -8.29 -18.18
CA ILE A 75 1.64 -7.58 -16.91
C ILE A 75 0.27 -6.99 -16.53
N ASN A 76 -0.29 -7.39 -15.40
CA ASN A 76 -1.51 -6.80 -14.87
C ASN A 76 -1.16 -5.55 -14.03
N GLU A 77 -1.76 -4.42 -14.36
CA GLU A 77 -1.59 -3.15 -13.64
C GLU A 77 -2.58 -3.02 -12.47
N THR A 78 -2.67 -4.03 -11.60
CA THR A 78 -3.61 -3.99 -10.46
C THR A 78 -3.03 -3.30 -9.23
N ASP A 79 -1.74 -2.99 -9.18
CA ASP A 79 -1.09 -2.26 -8.06
C ASP A 79 -1.30 -0.73 -8.14
N THR A 80 -2.48 -0.24 -8.56
CA THR A 80 -2.81 1.21 -8.55
C THR A 80 -2.97 1.77 -7.12
N TYR A 81 -2.92 0.91 -6.11
CA TYR A 81 -2.85 1.33 -4.71
C TYR A 81 -1.55 0.81 -4.12
N GLY A 82 -0.44 1.48 -4.48
CA GLY A 82 0.76 1.43 -3.66
C GLY A 82 0.35 1.67 -2.20
N ASP A 83 0.96 0.91 -1.30
CA ASP A 83 0.91 0.99 0.15
C ASP A 83 0.83 2.45 0.66
N GLN A 84 -0.36 3.06 0.60
CA GLN A 84 -0.74 4.25 1.34
C GLN A 84 -1.10 3.79 2.76
N GLY A 85 -0.15 3.08 3.38
CA GLY A 85 -0.13 2.76 4.80
C GLY A 85 0.51 3.88 5.62
N ASP A 86 0.51 5.11 5.12
CA ASP A 86 0.77 6.32 5.91
C ASP A 86 -0.53 7.12 5.97
N GLU A 87 -1.46 6.64 6.80
CA GLU A 87 -2.62 7.41 7.21
C GLU A 87 -2.15 8.60 8.05
N GLY A 88 -2.08 9.77 7.41
CA GLY A 88 -2.43 11.05 8.03
C GLY A 88 -1.32 11.79 8.75
N ILE A 89 -0.50 12.54 8.01
CA ILE A 89 0.00 13.81 8.52
C ILE A 89 -1.22 14.76 8.60
N GLY A 90 -1.89 14.74 9.75
CA GLY A 90 -2.87 15.76 10.13
C GLY A 90 -2.15 17.05 10.50
N PHE A 91 -1.69 17.80 9.48
CA PHE A 91 -1.45 19.24 9.66
C PHE A 91 -2.82 19.93 9.53
N GLU A 92 -3.55 20.04 10.65
CA GLU A 92 -4.59 21.06 10.78
C GLU A 92 -3.90 22.41 10.87
N PHE A 93 -3.86 23.10 9.74
CA PHE A 93 -3.49 24.50 9.68
C PHE A 93 -4.72 25.30 10.09
N ASP A 94 -4.80 25.67 11.36
CA ASP A 94 -5.81 26.58 11.93
C ASP A 94 -5.53 28.01 11.43
N GLU A 95 -5.73 28.27 10.14
CA GLU A 95 -5.94 29.61 9.61
C GLU A 95 -7.42 29.72 9.25
N ASP A 96 -8.22 30.18 10.23
CA ASP A 96 -9.36 31.10 10.04
C ASP A 96 -10.11 31.25 11.38
N ARG A 97 -9.49 31.97 12.33
CA ARG A 97 -10.21 32.69 13.39
C ARG A 97 -10.06 34.20 13.16
N ASP A 98 -10.73 34.69 12.13
CA ASP A 98 -11.16 36.09 12.07
C ASP A 98 -12.61 36.12 12.59
N ASP A 99 -12.77 36.21 13.91
CA ASP A 99 -14.05 36.59 14.51
C ASP A 99 -13.94 38.08 14.83
N SER A 100 -14.53 38.87 13.94
CA SER A 100 -14.57 40.34 13.98
C SER A 100 -15.24 40.83 15.26
N ASP A 101 -14.46 41.52 16.09
CA ASP A 101 -14.94 42.33 17.21
C ASP A 101 -15.87 43.43 16.69
N SER A 102 -17.10 43.50 17.18
CA SER A 102 -18.01 44.63 16.95
C SER A 102 -18.83 44.88 18.22
N ASP A 103 -18.24 45.69 19.09
CA ASP A 103 -18.91 46.45 20.15
C ASP A 103 -20.02 47.35 19.57
N GLU A 104 -21.20 47.39 20.21
CA GLU A 104 -21.85 48.63 20.66
C GLU A 104 -23.06 48.34 21.61
N GLU A 105 -23.16 49.20 22.64
CA GLU A 105 -23.93 49.11 23.89
C GLU A 105 -25.45 49.37 23.81
N THR A 106 -26.23 48.94 24.83
CA THR A 106 -27.13 49.88 25.57
C THR A 106 -27.70 49.32 26.90
N GLY A 107 -27.23 49.88 28.03
CA GLY A 107 -28.06 50.49 29.10
C GLY A 107 -28.73 49.66 30.21
N GLY A 108 -28.26 49.80 31.47
CA GLY A 108 -29.06 49.57 32.70
C GLY A 108 -28.31 49.56 34.04
N LYS A 109 -28.32 50.69 34.78
CA LYS A 109 -27.63 51.00 36.06
C LYS A 109 -27.92 50.09 37.27
N LYS A 110 -26.92 49.90 38.16
CA LYS A 110 -26.98 50.22 39.61
C LYS A 110 -25.59 50.24 40.28
N GLU A 111 -25.49 51.08 41.31
CA GLU A 111 -24.31 51.68 41.95
C GLU A 111 -23.45 50.73 42.81
N ILE A 112 -22.14 50.98 42.87
CA ILE A 112 -21.23 50.45 43.90
C ILE A 112 -20.48 51.67 44.47
N ASP A 113 -20.81 52.05 45.69
CA ASP A 113 -20.09 53.08 46.46
C ASP A 113 -18.86 52.45 47.13
N ILE A 114 -17.72 53.15 47.10
CA ILE A 114 -16.39 52.63 47.44
C ILE A 114 -16.01 52.75 48.93
N ASP A 115 -16.96 53.00 49.82
CA ASP A 115 -16.69 53.18 51.27
C ASP A 115 -16.93 51.92 52.12
N ASP A 116 -17.17 50.74 51.53
CA ASP A 116 -17.49 49.47 52.23
C ASP A 116 -16.45 48.33 52.05
N ILE A 117 -15.16 48.63 51.79
CA ILE A 117 -14.05 47.63 51.86
C ILE A 117 -13.24 47.73 53.15
#